data_AF-A0A2A9H1L4-F1
#
_entry.id   AF-A0A2A9H1L4-F1
#
_cell.length_a   1.000
_cell.length_b   1.000
_cell.length_c   1.000
_cell.angle_alpha   90.00
_cell.angle_beta   90.00
_cell.angle_gamma   90.00
#
_symmetry.space_group_name_H-M   'P 1'
#
loop_
_entity.id
_entity.type
_entity.pdbx_description
1 polymer ?
#
loop_
_entity_poly.entity_id
_entity_poly.type
_entity_poly.pdbx_seq_one_letter_code
_entity_poly.pdbx_strand_id
1 'polypeptide(L)'
;MSNNQWGTPGPQGGFGQGPGPQGPGPQGPGPQGPYGQQRPGPMGPQGPGFPPYAGGPAPRPKKKATPIVLIALITVVAVLGAIIGFALWAARDTPQKGVDRYFEALNDSYSANLADVVVNVPTAAELNAAKQYSLGQRGDYTVNSVSTSGDLAKVEYTIDGRTEQVDLRMRKVDGKYKVVDGFSKLTLKSADDLPLAIGYENSSMTGKEVPVYPGTYEIRGVSGGKGLSSSYYEFKDGNTVTLKPGETKSVDVQIQLNERGKELVRSTVGSAFSRCTISSDPAPANCPFSVTAPADKGSNLANWKLVGERSRSEVAASADVAAGQPLTATCVTFEAQLDYEYYTADYSSRTVRAPQSKFTGCADLTQSRSTPTVTWKS
;
A
#
# COMPACT_ATOMS: atom_id res chain seq x y z
N MET A 1 7.44 -51.45 33.56
CA MET A 1 7.45 -50.63 34.79
C MET A 1 8.90 -50.40 35.19
N SER A 2 9.41 -49.18 35.02
CA SER A 2 10.58 -48.60 35.71
C SER A 2 10.81 -47.21 35.11
N ASN A 3 10.36 -46.20 35.84
CA ASN A 3 10.53 -44.77 35.55
C ASN A 3 12.02 -44.38 35.63
N ASN A 4 12.46 -43.48 34.75
CA ASN A 4 13.58 -42.59 35.07
C ASN A 4 13.30 -41.20 34.48
N GLN A 5 12.89 -40.31 35.38
CA GLN A 5 12.79 -38.86 35.21
C GLN A 5 14.16 -38.22 35.39
N TRP A 6 14.54 -37.36 34.45
CA TRP A 6 15.50 -36.27 34.60
C TRP A 6 14.95 -35.17 33.67
N GLY A 7 14.63 -33.93 34.04
CA GLY A 7 15.15 -33.06 35.08
C GLY A 7 15.45 -31.72 34.39
N THR A 8 14.44 -30.84 34.29
CA THR A 8 14.55 -29.48 33.75
C THR A 8 15.37 -28.56 34.66
N PRO A 9 16.33 -27.77 34.14
CA PRO A 9 16.85 -26.61 34.85
C PRO A 9 15.94 -25.39 34.63
N GLY A 10 15.50 -24.78 35.73
CA GLY A 10 14.71 -23.54 35.76
C GLY A 10 15.54 -22.26 35.48
N PRO A 11 14.89 -21.08 35.51
CA PRO A 11 15.47 -19.82 35.07
C PRO A 11 16.23 -19.10 36.20
N GLN A 12 17.43 -18.61 35.91
CA GLN A 12 18.14 -17.58 36.69
C GLN A 12 17.93 -16.23 35.96
N GLY A 13 17.22 -15.26 36.55
CA GLY A 13 17.76 -14.26 37.49
C GLY A 13 18.50 -13.17 36.69
N GLY A 14 18.00 -11.95 36.49
CA GLY A 14 17.44 -11.01 37.46
C GLY A 14 18.54 -10.04 37.93
N PHE A 15 18.24 -8.74 37.92
CA PHE A 15 18.96 -7.57 38.49
C PHE A 15 19.54 -6.55 37.50
N GLY A 16 19.05 -5.31 37.63
CA GLY A 16 19.59 -4.10 36.99
C GLY A 16 18.60 -2.93 36.84
N GLN A 17 17.89 -2.55 37.92
CA GLN A 17 17.12 -1.30 37.99
C GLN A 17 18.06 -0.10 38.24
N GLY A 18 17.81 1.02 37.57
CA GLY A 18 18.41 2.33 37.87
C GLY A 18 17.71 3.47 37.11
N PRO A 19 17.63 4.69 37.68
CA PRO A 19 16.37 5.44 37.74
C PRO A 19 16.27 6.58 36.71
N GLY A 20 15.04 6.85 36.25
CA GLY A 20 14.67 8.13 35.63
C GLY A 20 14.70 9.28 36.64
N PRO A 21 14.68 10.54 36.17
CA PRO A 21 13.45 11.29 36.36
C PRO A 21 13.13 12.41 35.34
N GLN A 22 11.84 12.79 35.35
CA GLN A 22 11.29 14.15 35.22
C GLN A 22 11.22 14.84 33.84
N GLY A 23 10.01 14.82 33.24
CA GLY A 23 9.38 16.06 32.76
C GLY A 23 8.68 16.78 33.93
N PRO A 24 8.37 18.10 33.85
CA PRO A 24 7.26 18.55 32.99
C PRO A 24 7.40 20.00 32.42
N GLY A 25 6.57 20.30 31.41
CA GLY A 25 5.99 21.65 31.26
C GLY A 25 6.16 22.33 29.90
N PRO A 26 5.04 22.70 29.24
CA PRO A 26 4.97 23.78 28.26
C PRO A 26 4.35 25.02 28.93
N GLN A 27 5.03 26.17 28.92
CA GLN A 27 4.41 27.47 29.18
C GLN A 27 5.36 28.63 28.86
N GLY A 28 4.87 29.56 28.04
CA GLY A 28 5.47 30.88 27.88
C GLY A 28 4.57 31.81 27.07
N PRO A 29 3.77 32.67 27.73
CA PRO A 29 3.22 33.89 27.17
C PRO A 29 4.10 35.10 27.57
N GLY A 30 4.28 36.08 26.69
CA GLY A 30 4.94 37.33 27.06
C GLY A 30 4.89 38.45 26.01
N PRO A 31 4.99 39.74 26.42
CA PRO A 31 4.16 40.82 25.89
C PRO A 31 4.91 42.07 25.35
N GLN A 32 4.15 42.92 24.64
CA GLN A 32 4.14 44.39 24.56
C GLN A 32 5.43 45.25 24.62
N GLY A 33 5.60 46.11 23.58
CA GLY A 33 5.97 47.54 23.71
C GLY A 33 7.12 48.06 22.81
N PRO A 34 7.41 49.39 22.75
CA PRO A 34 6.48 50.48 22.40
C PRO A 34 7.10 51.73 21.66
N TYR A 35 6.23 52.69 21.27
CA TYR A 35 6.36 54.17 21.09
C TYR A 35 7.39 54.88 20.16
N GLY A 36 6.87 55.88 19.43
CA GLY A 36 7.58 57.12 18.99
C GLY A 36 6.88 57.88 17.83
N GLN A 37 5.96 58.83 18.09
CA GLN A 37 6.16 60.33 18.07
C GLN A 37 6.31 60.94 16.65
N GLN A 38 5.31 61.61 16.06
CA GLN A 38 4.86 63.04 16.17
C GLN A 38 5.43 64.03 15.10
N ARG A 39 4.55 64.47 14.16
CA ARG A 39 4.28 65.87 13.65
C ARG A 39 5.43 66.76 13.07
N PRO A 40 5.19 67.97 12.48
CA PRO A 40 4.08 68.55 11.67
C PRO A 40 4.48 69.49 10.47
N GLY A 41 3.67 69.56 9.37
CA GLY A 41 3.44 70.69 8.40
C GLY A 41 4.63 71.43 7.69
N PRO A 42 4.46 72.48 6.84
CA PRO A 42 3.29 73.03 6.08
C PRO A 42 3.57 73.58 4.61
N MET A 43 2.51 74.07 3.92
CA MET A 43 2.35 75.18 2.90
C MET A 43 2.91 75.20 1.42
N GLY A 44 1.97 75.24 0.44
CA GLY A 44 1.77 76.08 -0.80
C GLY A 44 2.89 76.39 -1.85
N PRO A 45 2.65 77.11 -3.00
CA PRO A 45 1.41 77.69 -3.60
C PRO A 45 1.27 77.71 -5.19
N GLN A 46 0.17 78.32 -5.70
CA GLN A 46 -0.08 79.08 -6.97
C GLN A 46 -0.50 78.45 -8.35
N GLY A 47 -1.47 79.14 -9.02
CA GLY A 47 -2.30 78.80 -10.23
C GLY A 47 -1.72 79.15 -11.62
N PRO A 48 -2.43 79.70 -12.67
CA PRO A 48 -3.78 80.35 -12.75
C PRO A 48 -4.67 80.11 -14.04
N GLY A 49 -5.91 80.68 -14.10
CA GLY A 49 -6.54 81.23 -15.34
C GLY A 49 -7.97 80.79 -15.79
N PHE A 50 -8.88 81.75 -16.07
CA PHE A 50 -10.38 81.72 -16.28
C PHE A 50 -10.80 82.31 -17.68
N PRO A 51 -12.05 82.78 -18.04
CA PRO A 51 -13.52 82.44 -17.87
C PRO A 51 -14.36 82.64 -19.22
N PRO A 52 -15.65 83.11 -19.30
CA PRO A 52 -16.97 82.78 -18.68
C PRO A 52 -18.14 82.59 -19.71
N TYR A 53 -19.38 82.26 -19.27
CA TYR A 53 -20.64 83.03 -19.59
C TYR A 53 -21.85 82.55 -18.76
N ALA A 54 -22.77 83.48 -18.47
CA ALA A 54 -23.93 83.38 -17.57
C ALA A 54 -25.28 83.64 -18.29
N GLY A 55 -26.41 83.19 -17.74
CA GLY A 55 -27.77 83.68 -18.07
C GLY A 55 -28.93 82.72 -17.72
N GLY A 56 -29.90 83.19 -16.91
CA GLY A 56 -31.13 82.46 -16.47
C GLY A 56 -32.39 82.67 -17.37
N PRO A 57 -33.65 82.62 -16.86
CA PRO A 57 -34.61 81.51 -17.08
C PRO A 57 -36.04 81.83 -17.66
N ALA A 58 -36.82 80.74 -17.88
CA ALA A 58 -38.31 80.54 -17.93
C ALA A 58 -39.07 80.70 -19.29
N PRO A 59 -40.27 80.07 -19.53
CA PRO A 59 -41.25 79.46 -18.60
C PRO A 59 -41.85 78.06 -18.96
N ARG A 60 -42.65 77.51 -18.02
CA ARG A 60 -43.35 76.21 -18.05
C ARG A 60 -44.56 76.16 -19.02
N PRO A 61 -45.04 74.95 -19.36
CA PRO A 61 -46.46 74.65 -19.07
C PRO A 61 -46.69 73.28 -18.40
N LYS A 62 -47.67 73.26 -17.50
CA LYS A 62 -48.22 72.08 -16.80
C LYS A 62 -48.96 71.17 -17.78
N LYS A 63 -48.96 69.83 -17.54
CA LYS A 63 -50.19 68.99 -17.54
C LYS A 63 -49.96 67.53 -17.09
N LYS A 64 -50.75 67.18 -16.06
CA LYS A 64 -51.42 65.91 -15.71
C LYS A 64 -50.57 64.66 -15.38
N ALA A 65 -50.60 64.33 -14.09
CA ALA A 65 -50.10 63.09 -13.49
C ALA A 65 -51.20 62.01 -13.46
N THR A 66 -50.92 60.83 -14.04
CA THR A 66 -51.31 59.45 -13.62
C THR A 66 -50.90 58.45 -14.73
N PRO A 67 -50.59 57.16 -14.49
CA PRO A 67 -49.98 56.50 -13.32
C PRO A 67 -48.75 55.64 -13.75
N ILE A 68 -47.52 56.01 -13.35
CA ILE A 68 -46.28 55.21 -13.59
C ILE A 68 -46.14 54.03 -12.60
N VAL A 69 -47.06 53.90 -11.64
CA VAL A 69 -46.99 52.88 -10.58
C VAL A 69 -47.30 51.47 -11.10
N LEU A 70 -48.12 51.31 -12.15
CA LEU A 70 -48.49 49.97 -12.64
C LEU A 70 -47.39 49.26 -13.44
N ILE A 71 -46.59 50.01 -14.22
CA ILE A 71 -45.47 49.44 -14.99
C ILE A 71 -44.33 49.05 -14.06
N ALA A 72 -44.01 49.88 -13.06
CA ALA A 72 -43.00 49.56 -12.04
C ALA A 72 -43.38 48.33 -11.19
N LEU A 73 -44.68 48.13 -10.91
CA LEU A 73 -45.15 46.95 -10.19
C LEU A 73 -44.99 45.66 -11.02
N ILE A 74 -45.27 45.71 -12.33
CA ILE A 74 -45.13 44.56 -13.23
C ILE A 74 -43.66 44.17 -13.43
N THR A 75 -42.73 45.15 -13.56
CA THR A 75 -41.29 44.83 -13.62
C THR A 75 -40.76 44.29 -12.30
N VAL A 76 -41.21 44.81 -11.16
CA VAL A 76 -40.79 44.29 -9.84
C VAL A 76 -41.34 42.87 -9.62
N VAL A 77 -42.58 42.57 -10.02
CA VAL A 77 -43.15 41.22 -9.94
C VAL A 77 -42.50 40.26 -10.95
N ALA A 78 -42.13 40.72 -12.15
CA ALA A 78 -41.40 39.90 -13.12
C ALA A 78 -39.95 39.63 -12.70
N VAL A 79 -39.28 40.62 -12.09
CA VAL A 79 -37.93 40.44 -11.53
C VAL A 79 -37.97 39.58 -10.27
N LEU A 80 -38.94 39.76 -9.38
CA LEU A 80 -39.15 38.88 -8.23
C LEU A 80 -39.55 37.46 -8.66
N GLY A 81 -40.41 37.32 -9.67
CA GLY A 81 -40.80 36.04 -10.26
C GLY A 81 -39.64 35.35 -10.97
N ALA A 82 -38.75 36.11 -11.62
CA ALA A 82 -37.51 35.59 -12.20
C ALA A 82 -36.49 35.22 -11.13
N ILE A 83 -36.37 35.98 -10.03
CA ILE A 83 -35.48 35.65 -8.90
C ILE A 83 -36.00 34.42 -8.13
N ILE A 84 -37.31 34.33 -7.89
CA ILE A 84 -37.95 33.17 -7.25
C ILE A 84 -37.90 31.96 -8.19
N GLY A 85 -38.14 32.16 -9.49
CA GLY A 85 -38.01 31.11 -10.51
C GLY A 85 -36.57 30.61 -10.67
N PHE A 86 -35.59 31.51 -10.60
CA PHE A 86 -34.16 31.18 -10.63
C PHE A 86 -33.71 30.53 -9.32
N ALA A 87 -34.23 30.95 -8.16
CA ALA A 87 -33.97 30.29 -6.89
C ALA A 87 -34.60 28.89 -6.82
N LEU A 88 -35.82 28.70 -7.36
CA LEU A 88 -36.47 27.39 -7.47
C LEU A 88 -35.81 26.48 -8.50
N TRP A 89 -35.22 27.04 -9.57
CA TRP A 89 -34.43 26.29 -10.54
C TRP A 89 -33.03 25.95 -10.00
N ALA A 90 -32.36 26.88 -9.32
CA ALA A 90 -31.10 26.67 -8.61
C ALA A 90 -31.26 25.71 -7.42
N ALA A 91 -32.46 25.57 -6.85
CA ALA A 91 -32.78 24.58 -5.83
C ALA A 91 -33.06 23.17 -6.38
N ARG A 92 -33.23 23.00 -7.71
CA ARG A 92 -33.37 21.66 -8.28
C ARG A 92 -32.06 20.90 -8.15
N ASP A 93 -32.18 19.69 -7.64
CA ASP A 93 -31.07 18.77 -7.64
C ASP A 93 -30.83 18.28 -9.07
N THR A 94 -29.58 18.33 -9.52
CA THR A 94 -29.15 17.95 -10.86
C THR A 94 -28.19 16.77 -10.77
N PRO A 95 -28.04 15.98 -11.85
CA PRO A 95 -27.04 14.92 -11.89
C PRO A 95 -25.62 15.44 -11.57
N GLN A 96 -25.29 16.65 -12.04
CA GLN A 96 -24.00 17.29 -11.74
C GLN A 96 -23.80 17.56 -10.24
N LYS A 97 -24.80 18.10 -9.53
CA LYS A 97 -24.70 18.22 -8.06
C LYS A 97 -24.56 16.87 -7.35
N GLY A 98 -25.15 15.82 -7.91
CA GLY A 98 -24.97 14.45 -7.43
C GLY A 98 -23.51 13.97 -7.60
N VAL A 99 -22.89 14.28 -8.73
CA VAL A 99 -21.45 14.03 -8.97
C VAL A 99 -20.59 14.83 -8.00
N ASP A 100 -20.86 16.13 -7.84
CA ASP A 100 -20.08 17.00 -6.94
C ASP A 100 -20.09 16.45 -5.51
N ARG A 101 -21.27 16.12 -4.97
CA ARG A 101 -21.41 15.49 -3.64
C ARG A 101 -20.71 14.14 -3.53
N TYR A 102 -20.71 13.37 -4.61
CA TYR A 102 -20.07 12.07 -4.63
C TYR A 102 -18.55 12.18 -4.52
N PHE A 103 -17.92 13.04 -5.32
CA PHE A 103 -16.47 13.26 -5.26
C PHE A 103 -16.05 14.05 -4.01
N GLU A 104 -16.91 14.93 -3.49
CA GLU A 104 -16.73 15.55 -2.17
C GLU A 104 -16.71 14.47 -1.07
N ALA A 105 -17.67 13.54 -1.08
CA ALA A 105 -17.70 12.43 -0.12
C ALA A 105 -16.52 11.46 -0.27
N LEU A 106 -15.90 11.36 -1.45
CA LEU A 106 -14.67 10.59 -1.64
C LEU A 106 -13.44 11.32 -1.06
N ASN A 107 -13.41 12.65 -1.12
CA ASN A 107 -12.35 13.49 -0.56
C ASN A 107 -12.47 13.70 0.96
N ASP A 108 -13.68 13.55 1.52
CA ASP A 108 -13.87 13.51 2.96
C ASP A 108 -13.02 12.39 3.57
N SER A 109 -12.33 12.68 4.67
CA SER A 109 -11.50 11.69 5.36
C SER A 109 -12.28 10.40 5.64
N TYR A 110 -11.74 9.27 5.17
CA TYR A 110 -12.34 7.93 5.28
C TYR A 110 -13.69 7.75 4.60
N SER A 111 -14.02 8.65 3.65
CA SER A 111 -15.26 8.69 2.89
C SER A 111 -16.51 8.45 3.75
N ALA A 112 -16.53 9.08 4.92
CA ALA A 112 -17.50 8.82 5.98
C ALA A 112 -18.97 8.92 5.50
N ASN A 113 -19.20 9.76 4.49
CA ASN A 113 -20.51 10.09 3.93
C ASN A 113 -20.80 9.40 2.59
N LEU A 114 -19.92 8.51 2.10
CA LEU A 114 -20.09 7.90 0.76
C LEU A 114 -21.39 7.10 0.63
N ALA A 115 -21.80 6.41 1.70
CA ALA A 115 -23.05 5.66 1.74
C ALA A 115 -24.29 6.56 1.56
N ASP A 116 -24.22 7.85 1.90
CA ASP A 116 -25.35 8.77 1.78
C ASP A 116 -25.58 9.25 0.34
N VAL A 117 -24.54 9.20 -0.49
CA VAL A 117 -24.52 9.70 -1.87
C VAL A 117 -24.52 8.58 -2.92
N VAL A 118 -24.60 7.32 -2.48
CA VAL A 118 -24.68 6.12 -3.32
C VAL A 118 -26.03 5.40 -3.12
N VAL A 119 -26.54 4.76 -4.16
CA VAL A 119 -27.79 3.97 -4.10
C VAL A 119 -27.52 2.54 -3.64
N ASN A 120 -26.60 1.84 -4.33
CA ASN A 120 -26.26 0.46 -4.01
C ASN A 120 -25.16 0.45 -2.94
N VAL A 121 -25.59 0.64 -1.69
CA VAL A 121 -24.70 0.60 -0.53
C VAL A 121 -24.43 -0.87 -0.17
N PRO A 122 -23.17 -1.27 0.08
CA PRO A 122 -22.84 -2.60 0.60
C PRO A 122 -23.53 -2.89 1.94
N THR A 123 -23.56 -4.15 2.35
CA THR A 123 -24.04 -4.52 3.69
C THR A 123 -23.22 -3.83 4.78
N ALA A 124 -23.75 -3.71 6.01
CA ALA A 124 -23.02 -3.06 7.11
C ALA A 124 -21.64 -3.70 7.39
N ALA A 125 -21.54 -5.02 7.25
CA ALA A 125 -20.26 -5.74 7.40
C ALA A 125 -19.28 -5.39 6.27
N GLU A 126 -19.74 -5.36 5.03
CA GLU A 126 -18.95 -4.97 3.86
C GLU A 126 -18.54 -3.50 3.90
N LEU A 127 -19.40 -2.60 4.38
CA LEU A 127 -19.08 -1.19 4.54
C LEU A 127 -17.98 -0.99 5.59
N ASN A 128 -18.05 -1.73 6.70
CA ASN A 128 -16.98 -1.71 7.70
C ASN A 128 -15.66 -2.26 7.13
N ALA A 129 -15.72 -3.35 6.35
CA ALA A 129 -14.55 -3.87 5.65
C ALA A 129 -13.97 -2.83 4.68
N ALA A 130 -14.80 -2.22 3.84
CA ALA A 130 -14.37 -1.16 2.92
C ALA A 130 -13.69 0.00 3.64
N LYS A 131 -14.24 0.45 4.78
CA LYS A 131 -13.61 1.47 5.63
C LYS A 131 -12.22 1.05 6.12
N GLN A 132 -12.05 -0.19 6.56
CA GLN A 132 -10.77 -0.71 7.07
C GLN A 132 -9.72 -0.87 5.96
N TYR A 133 -10.10 -1.50 4.85
CA TYR A 133 -9.19 -1.70 3.71
C TYR A 133 -8.81 -0.40 3.02
N SER A 134 -9.72 0.57 2.99
CA SER A 134 -9.45 1.89 2.39
C SER A 134 -8.68 2.84 3.31
N LEU A 135 -8.30 2.42 4.54
CA LEU A 135 -7.37 3.18 5.38
C LEU A 135 -6.02 3.29 4.66
N GLY A 136 -5.60 4.50 4.30
CA GLY A 136 -4.36 4.72 3.55
C GLY A 136 -4.55 4.81 2.03
N GLN A 137 -5.80 4.98 1.57
CA GLN A 137 -6.07 5.49 0.22
C GLN A 137 -5.23 6.75 -0.06
N ARG A 138 -4.66 6.82 -1.26
CA ARG A 138 -3.84 7.94 -1.72
C ARG A 138 -4.62 8.83 -2.69
N GLY A 139 -4.33 10.13 -2.57
CA GLY A 139 -4.68 11.14 -3.55
C GLY A 139 -6.08 11.69 -3.38
N ASP A 140 -6.18 13.02 -3.43
CA ASP A 140 -7.45 13.71 -3.52
C ASP A 140 -7.96 13.67 -4.97
N TYR A 141 -9.28 13.61 -5.10
CA TYR A 141 -9.97 13.74 -6.37
C TYR A 141 -10.12 15.20 -6.75
N THR A 142 -9.77 15.54 -7.99
CA THR A 142 -10.13 16.81 -8.60
C THR A 142 -11.00 16.55 -9.82
N VAL A 143 -12.26 16.98 -9.79
CA VAL A 143 -13.14 16.86 -10.95
C VAL A 143 -12.76 17.92 -11.99
N ASN A 144 -12.35 17.48 -13.18
CA ASN A 144 -11.92 18.34 -14.28
C ASN A 144 -13.11 18.76 -15.13
N SER A 145 -13.98 17.81 -15.48
CA SER A 145 -15.17 18.07 -16.30
C SER A 145 -16.30 17.09 -15.98
N VAL A 146 -17.54 17.56 -16.12
CA VAL A 146 -18.75 16.76 -15.98
C VAL A 146 -19.67 17.05 -17.16
N SER A 147 -20.06 16.01 -17.90
CA SER A 147 -21.06 16.09 -18.96
C SER A 147 -22.23 15.17 -18.60
N THR A 148 -23.45 15.69 -18.62
CA THR A 148 -24.64 14.93 -18.21
C THR A 148 -25.62 14.73 -19.36
N SER A 149 -26.18 13.53 -19.46
CA SER A 149 -27.21 13.18 -20.44
C SER A 149 -28.23 12.26 -19.77
N GLY A 150 -29.40 12.79 -19.44
CA GLY A 150 -30.40 12.08 -18.64
C GLY A 150 -29.81 11.65 -17.28
N ASP A 151 -29.82 10.34 -17.04
CA ASP A 151 -29.32 9.70 -15.81
C ASP A 151 -27.85 9.26 -15.91
N LEU A 152 -27.12 9.68 -16.95
CA LEU A 152 -25.69 9.38 -17.12
C LEU A 152 -24.87 10.65 -16.92
N ALA A 153 -23.79 10.55 -16.14
CA ALA A 153 -22.78 11.59 -16.01
C ALA A 153 -21.41 11.06 -16.42
N LYS A 154 -20.85 11.61 -17.50
CA LYS A 154 -19.46 11.38 -17.89
C LYS A 154 -18.58 12.33 -17.10
N VAL A 155 -17.66 11.79 -16.32
CA VAL A 155 -16.80 12.56 -15.45
C VAL A 155 -15.35 12.31 -15.83
N GLU A 156 -14.63 13.40 -16.06
CA GLU A 156 -13.18 13.41 -16.13
C GLU A 156 -12.66 13.97 -14.81
N TYR A 157 -11.76 13.25 -14.17
CA TYR A 157 -11.20 13.63 -12.87
C TYR A 157 -9.73 13.27 -12.77
N THR A 158 -9.01 13.94 -11.89
CA THR A 158 -7.61 13.65 -11.57
C THR A 158 -7.53 12.97 -10.21
N ILE A 159 -6.74 11.91 -10.10
CA ILE A 159 -6.39 11.23 -8.84
C ILE A 159 -4.90 10.83 -8.87
N ASP A 160 -4.16 11.12 -7.79
CA ASP A 160 -2.72 10.83 -7.68
C ASP A 160 -1.92 11.30 -8.92
N GLY A 161 -2.29 12.48 -9.46
CA GLY A 161 -1.67 13.09 -10.64
C GLY A 161 -2.05 12.48 -11.99
N ARG A 162 -2.98 11.52 -12.04
CA ARG A 162 -3.45 10.88 -13.28
C ARG A 162 -4.86 11.32 -13.62
N THR A 163 -5.09 11.68 -14.88
CA THR A 163 -6.43 11.95 -15.41
C THR A 163 -7.12 10.64 -15.78
N GLU A 164 -8.33 10.46 -15.25
CA GLU A 164 -9.20 9.32 -15.47
C GLU A 164 -10.57 9.77 -15.97
N GLN A 165 -11.26 8.86 -16.67
CA GLN A 165 -12.63 9.05 -17.11
C GLN A 165 -13.51 7.91 -16.60
N VAL A 166 -14.72 8.25 -16.18
CA VAL A 166 -15.75 7.31 -15.74
C VAL A 166 -17.15 7.76 -16.17
N ASP A 167 -18.01 6.80 -16.51
CA ASP A 167 -19.42 7.02 -16.79
C ASP A 167 -20.25 6.60 -15.58
N LEU A 168 -20.74 7.57 -14.82
CA LEU A 168 -21.56 7.36 -13.62
C LEU A 168 -23.03 7.27 -13.98
N ARG A 169 -23.68 6.19 -13.56
CA ARG A 169 -25.14 6.11 -13.54
C ARG A 169 -25.66 6.85 -12.31
N MET A 170 -26.59 7.75 -12.53
CA MET A 170 -27.23 8.57 -11.51
C MET A 170 -28.67 8.10 -11.30
N ARG A 171 -29.18 8.22 -10.08
CA ARG A 171 -30.60 7.99 -9.79
C ARG A 171 -31.08 8.98 -8.77
N LYS A 172 -32.27 9.53 -9.00
CA LYS A 172 -32.91 10.42 -8.05
C LYS A 172 -33.60 9.62 -6.95
N VAL A 173 -33.14 9.77 -5.71
CA VAL A 173 -33.67 9.16 -4.49
C VAL A 173 -33.92 10.27 -3.48
N ASP A 174 -35.12 10.33 -2.92
CA ASP A 174 -35.53 11.38 -1.96
C ASP A 174 -35.25 12.81 -2.43
N GLY A 175 -35.51 13.05 -3.72
CA GLY A 175 -35.28 14.36 -4.34
C GLY A 175 -33.83 14.67 -4.70
N LYS A 176 -32.86 13.79 -4.38
CA LYS A 176 -31.43 13.96 -4.66
C LYS A 176 -30.89 12.91 -5.63
N TYR A 177 -30.11 13.32 -6.62
CA TYR A 177 -29.30 12.44 -7.45
C TYR A 177 -28.15 11.86 -6.64
N LYS A 178 -28.06 10.54 -6.71
CA LYS A 178 -27.03 9.69 -6.10
C LYS A 178 -26.38 8.83 -7.19
N VAL A 179 -25.13 8.45 -6.99
CA VAL A 179 -24.45 7.49 -7.88
C VAL A 179 -25.02 6.09 -7.63
N VAL A 180 -25.35 5.35 -8.67
CA VAL A 180 -25.94 4.01 -8.53
C VAL A 180 -24.92 3.04 -7.91
N ASP A 181 -23.74 2.94 -8.51
CA ASP A 181 -22.64 2.06 -8.09
C ASP A 181 -21.40 2.89 -7.77
N GLY A 182 -21.23 3.27 -6.50
CA GLY A 182 -20.12 4.12 -6.05
C GLY A 182 -18.97 3.37 -5.36
N PHE A 183 -19.19 2.14 -4.91
CA PHE A 183 -18.14 1.32 -4.31
C PHE A 183 -17.41 0.53 -5.38
N SER A 184 -16.11 0.29 -5.18
CA SER A 184 -15.31 -0.60 -6.03
C SER A 184 -15.16 -1.96 -5.35
N LYS A 185 -14.78 -2.96 -6.14
CA LYS A 185 -14.41 -4.28 -5.65
C LYS A 185 -13.03 -4.64 -6.16
N LEU A 186 -12.18 -5.13 -5.27
CA LEU A 186 -10.83 -5.54 -5.57
C LEU A 186 -10.61 -6.99 -5.17
N THR A 187 -9.99 -7.75 -6.07
CA THR A 187 -9.41 -9.07 -5.77
C THR A 187 -7.92 -9.01 -6.06
N LEU A 188 -7.09 -9.37 -5.09
CA LEU A 188 -5.66 -9.58 -5.30
C LEU A 188 -5.38 -11.06 -5.50
N LYS A 189 -4.59 -11.38 -6.50
CA LYS A 189 -4.07 -12.73 -6.77
C LYS A 189 -2.55 -12.67 -6.75
N SER A 190 -1.92 -13.73 -6.29
CA SER A 190 -0.46 -13.82 -6.19
C SER A 190 -0.02 -15.25 -6.43
N ALA A 191 1.23 -15.40 -6.86
CA ALA A 191 1.85 -16.72 -6.93
C ALA A 191 1.94 -17.34 -5.52
N ASP A 192 1.76 -18.65 -5.45
CA ASP A 192 1.87 -19.45 -4.22
C ASP A 192 0.98 -18.95 -3.06
N ASP A 193 -0.17 -18.31 -3.37
CA ASP A 193 -1.11 -17.73 -2.40
C ASP A 193 -0.45 -16.77 -1.38
N LEU A 194 0.60 -16.04 -1.83
CA LEU A 194 1.31 -15.08 -0.99
C LEU A 194 0.30 -14.09 -0.36
N PRO A 195 0.35 -13.89 0.98
CA PRO A 195 -0.61 -13.03 1.65
C PRO A 195 -0.34 -11.56 1.34
N LEU A 196 -1.25 -10.95 0.59
CA LEU A 196 -1.22 -9.54 0.18
C LEU A 196 -2.35 -8.76 0.85
N ALA A 197 -2.13 -7.46 1.02
CA ALA A 197 -3.10 -6.50 1.52
C ALA A 197 -2.94 -5.15 0.81
N ILE A 198 -3.87 -4.25 1.05
CA ILE A 198 -3.78 -2.83 0.70
C ILE A 198 -3.88 -1.96 1.95
N GLY A 199 -3.45 -0.70 1.84
CA GLY A 199 -3.67 0.29 2.90
C GLY A 199 -2.88 -0.03 4.18
N TYR A 200 -3.50 0.20 5.34
CA TYR A 200 -2.91 -0.09 6.67
C TYR A 200 -3.39 -1.40 7.31
N GLU A 201 -4.30 -2.14 6.67
CA GLU A 201 -4.83 -3.39 7.22
C GLU A 201 -3.83 -4.56 7.07
N ASN A 202 -3.55 -5.27 8.16
CA ASN A 202 -2.64 -6.43 8.15
C ASN A 202 -3.34 -7.75 7.82
N SER A 203 -4.62 -7.73 7.45
CA SER A 203 -5.34 -8.92 7.03
C SER A 203 -5.09 -9.19 5.55
N SER A 204 -4.76 -10.44 5.21
CA SER A 204 -4.63 -10.81 3.81
C SER A 204 -5.99 -10.85 3.10
N MET A 205 -6.02 -10.21 1.93
CA MET A 205 -7.14 -10.21 0.99
C MET A 205 -6.87 -11.06 -0.28
N THR A 206 -5.75 -11.78 -0.33
CA THR A 206 -5.42 -12.66 -1.46
C THR A 206 -6.54 -13.67 -1.70
N GLY A 207 -7.00 -13.76 -2.94
CA GLY A 207 -8.07 -14.66 -3.37
C GLY A 207 -9.48 -14.26 -2.92
N LYS A 208 -9.64 -13.11 -2.24
CA LYS A 208 -10.93 -12.61 -1.76
C LYS A 208 -11.36 -11.40 -2.58
N GLU A 209 -12.61 -11.38 -2.99
CA GLU A 209 -13.24 -10.16 -3.49
C GLU A 209 -13.65 -9.29 -2.30
N VAL A 210 -13.11 -8.06 -2.26
CA VAL A 210 -13.31 -7.15 -1.14
C VAL A 210 -13.87 -5.82 -1.65
N PRO A 211 -14.96 -5.31 -1.05
CA PRO A 211 -15.45 -3.98 -1.34
C PRO A 211 -14.51 -2.93 -0.75
N VAL A 212 -14.21 -1.90 -1.53
CA VAL A 212 -13.33 -0.79 -1.14
C VAL A 212 -13.90 0.51 -1.71
N TYR A 213 -13.49 1.64 -1.15
CA TYR A 213 -13.71 2.90 -1.82
C TYR A 213 -12.93 2.94 -3.15
N PRO A 214 -13.43 3.62 -4.18
CA PRO A 214 -12.60 3.96 -5.33
C PRO A 214 -11.40 4.76 -4.84
N GLY A 215 -10.25 4.57 -5.47
CA GLY A 215 -9.02 5.24 -5.06
C GLY A 215 -7.77 4.61 -5.60
N THR A 216 -6.64 5.25 -5.31
CA THR A 216 -5.32 4.65 -5.53
C THR A 216 -4.82 4.04 -4.22
N TYR A 217 -4.39 2.78 -4.30
CA TYR A 217 -3.93 1.99 -3.18
C TYR A 217 -2.53 1.44 -3.42
N GLU A 218 -1.73 1.38 -2.37
CA GLU A 218 -0.47 0.64 -2.37
C GLU A 218 -0.72 -0.80 -1.92
N ILE A 219 -0.27 -1.75 -2.72
CA ILE A 219 -0.25 -3.19 -2.48
C ILE A 219 0.99 -3.49 -1.64
N ARG A 220 0.80 -4.31 -0.61
CA ARG A 220 1.87 -4.71 0.30
C ARG A 220 1.78 -6.17 0.70
N GLY A 221 2.92 -6.71 1.09
CA GLY A 221 3.00 -8.01 1.77
C GLY A 221 2.52 -7.94 3.20
N VAL A 222 1.86 -9.00 3.65
CA VAL A 222 1.50 -9.17 5.06
C VAL A 222 2.54 -10.03 5.76
N SER A 223 3.27 -9.44 6.71
CA SER A 223 4.20 -10.17 7.59
C SER A 223 3.42 -10.95 8.66
N GLY A 224 3.84 -12.19 8.94
CA GLY A 224 3.30 -13.00 10.05
C GLY A 224 2.37 -14.16 9.67
N GLY A 225 2.15 -14.42 8.38
CA GLY A 225 1.50 -15.65 7.89
C GLY A 225 2.50 -16.79 7.56
N LYS A 226 2.06 -17.76 6.73
CA LYS A 226 2.96 -18.67 5.96
C LYS A 226 3.76 -17.90 4.89
N GLY A 227 4.18 -16.67 5.19
CA GLY A 227 4.56 -15.68 4.19
C GLY A 227 6.01 -15.29 4.32
N LEU A 228 6.74 -15.39 3.22
CA LEU A 228 8.03 -14.73 3.01
C LEU A 228 7.92 -13.26 3.44
N SER A 229 8.86 -12.79 4.27
CA SER A 229 8.90 -11.37 4.66
C SER A 229 9.00 -10.48 3.43
N SER A 230 8.24 -9.37 3.41
CA SER A 230 8.25 -8.37 2.34
C SER A 230 9.63 -7.77 2.08
N SER A 231 10.56 -7.90 3.03
CA SER A 231 11.97 -7.51 2.86
C SER A 231 12.76 -8.36 1.85
N TYR A 232 12.24 -9.51 1.40
CA TYR A 232 12.95 -10.46 0.55
C TYR A 232 12.47 -10.46 -0.91
N TYR A 233 11.43 -9.70 -1.23
CA TYR A 233 10.90 -9.62 -2.59
C TYR A 233 10.54 -8.18 -2.95
N GLU A 234 10.28 -7.97 -4.23
CA GLU A 234 9.79 -6.73 -4.81
C GLU A 234 8.71 -7.01 -5.85
N PHE A 235 7.91 -6.01 -6.18
CA PHE A 235 6.82 -6.10 -7.15
C PHE A 235 7.33 -5.74 -8.56
N LYS A 236 7.05 -6.57 -9.57
CA LYS A 236 7.60 -6.39 -10.93
C LYS A 236 7.00 -5.18 -11.65
N ASP A 237 5.68 -5.02 -11.58
CA ASP A 237 4.94 -3.99 -12.33
C ASP A 237 4.55 -2.79 -11.45
N GLY A 238 5.31 -2.58 -10.37
CA GLY A 238 4.95 -1.66 -9.31
C GLY A 238 3.91 -2.25 -8.36
N ASN A 239 3.62 -1.49 -7.30
CA ASN A 239 2.76 -1.92 -6.21
C ASN A 239 1.55 -1.01 -6.03
N THR A 240 1.09 -0.33 -7.07
CA THR A 240 -0.07 0.57 -6.97
C THR A 240 -1.22 0.08 -7.82
N VAL A 241 -2.44 0.21 -7.31
CA VAL A 241 -3.67 -0.08 -8.02
C VAL A 241 -4.62 1.11 -7.89
N THR A 242 -5.14 1.59 -9.02
CA THR A 242 -6.18 2.62 -9.07
C THR A 242 -7.51 1.97 -9.43
N LEU A 243 -8.56 2.31 -8.67
CA LEU A 243 -9.93 1.84 -8.82
C LEU A 243 -10.87 2.99 -9.14
N LYS A 244 -11.66 2.84 -10.19
CA LYS A 244 -12.70 3.79 -10.60
C LYS A 244 -14.01 3.52 -9.85
N PRO A 245 -14.87 4.53 -9.66
CA PRO A 245 -16.23 4.33 -9.17
C PRO A 245 -16.96 3.15 -9.83
N GLY A 246 -17.45 2.20 -9.02
CA GLY A 246 -18.18 1.02 -9.50
C GLY A 246 -17.32 -0.07 -10.15
N GLU A 247 -16.00 0.08 -10.21
CA GLU A 247 -15.10 -0.88 -10.86
C GLU A 247 -15.01 -2.17 -10.03
N THR A 248 -15.12 -3.32 -10.70
CA THR A 248 -14.69 -4.61 -10.15
C THR A 248 -13.39 -5.01 -10.84
N LYS A 249 -12.31 -5.14 -10.07
CA LYS A 249 -10.96 -5.36 -10.59
C LYS A 249 -10.30 -6.56 -9.93
N SER A 250 -9.71 -7.42 -10.74
CA SER A 250 -8.81 -8.48 -10.30
C SER A 250 -7.39 -8.12 -10.72
N VAL A 251 -6.43 -8.15 -9.79
CA VAL A 251 -5.02 -7.84 -10.07
C VAL A 251 -4.18 -9.09 -9.77
N ASP A 252 -3.50 -9.60 -10.80
CA ASP A 252 -2.50 -10.65 -10.67
C ASP A 252 -1.14 -10.01 -10.32
N VAL A 253 -0.82 -10.03 -9.04
CA VAL A 253 0.37 -9.38 -8.48
C VAL A 253 1.59 -10.25 -8.72
N GLN A 254 2.50 -9.74 -9.56
CA GLN A 254 3.76 -10.39 -9.88
C GLN A 254 4.88 -9.88 -8.95
N ILE A 255 5.61 -10.82 -8.35
CA ILE A 255 6.76 -10.54 -7.49
C ILE A 255 8.03 -11.21 -7.99
N GLN A 256 9.16 -10.73 -7.51
CA GLN A 256 10.46 -11.38 -7.68
C GLN A 256 11.31 -11.22 -6.43
N LEU A 257 12.25 -12.14 -6.20
CA LEU A 257 13.20 -12.00 -5.10
C LEU A 257 14.14 -10.83 -5.36
N ASN A 258 14.27 -9.98 -4.35
CA ASN A 258 15.32 -8.97 -4.32
C ASN A 258 16.65 -9.60 -3.87
N GLU A 259 17.73 -8.81 -3.82
CA GLU A 259 19.06 -9.34 -3.44
C GLU A 259 19.09 -9.98 -2.05
N ARG A 260 18.33 -9.46 -1.08
CA ARG A 260 18.21 -10.09 0.25
C ARG A 260 17.52 -11.44 0.17
N GLY A 261 16.49 -11.57 -0.66
CA GLY A 261 15.79 -12.84 -0.87
C GLY A 261 16.68 -13.88 -1.55
N LYS A 262 17.45 -13.47 -2.56
CA LYS A 262 18.42 -14.34 -3.22
C LYS A 262 19.51 -14.81 -2.26
N GLU A 263 20.02 -13.91 -1.42
CA GLU A 263 21.00 -14.24 -0.39
C GLU A 263 20.44 -15.22 0.66
N LEU A 264 19.19 -15.03 1.07
CA LEU A 264 18.51 -15.97 1.97
C LEU A 264 18.47 -17.38 1.38
N VAL A 265 18.14 -17.53 0.09
CA VAL A 265 18.12 -18.83 -0.60
C VAL A 265 19.51 -19.47 -0.59
N ARG A 266 20.54 -18.73 -1.02
CA ARG A 266 21.93 -19.22 -1.06
C ARG A 266 22.43 -19.65 0.32
N SER A 267 22.23 -18.81 1.33
CA SER A 267 22.64 -19.07 2.70
C SER A 267 21.91 -20.28 3.30
N THR A 268 20.60 -20.42 3.00
CA THR A 268 19.81 -21.58 3.46
C THR A 268 20.32 -22.88 2.83
N VAL A 269 20.53 -22.89 1.51
CA VAL A 269 21.03 -24.07 0.79
C VAL A 269 22.46 -24.41 1.21
N GLY A 270 23.35 -23.42 1.32
CA GLY A 270 24.72 -23.60 1.80
C GLY A 270 24.77 -24.14 3.24
N SER A 271 23.90 -23.65 4.12
CA SER A 271 23.78 -24.15 5.49
C SER A 271 23.25 -25.59 5.55
N ALA A 272 22.26 -25.93 4.72
CA ALA A 272 21.76 -27.29 4.61
C ALA A 272 22.86 -28.25 4.09
N PHE A 273 23.61 -27.84 3.07
CA PHE A 273 24.76 -28.60 2.58
C PHE A 273 25.83 -28.78 3.66
N SER A 274 26.17 -27.70 4.37
CA SER A 274 27.14 -27.73 5.47
C SER A 274 26.76 -28.75 6.54
N ARG A 275 25.48 -28.77 6.96
CA ARG A 275 24.97 -29.79 7.92
C ARG A 275 25.15 -31.22 7.42
N CYS A 276 24.91 -31.47 6.13
CA CYS A 276 25.14 -32.78 5.54
C CYS A 276 26.61 -33.22 5.66
N THR A 277 27.55 -32.30 5.44
CA THR A 277 28.99 -32.61 5.50
C THR A 277 29.53 -32.76 6.93
N ILE A 278 28.75 -32.45 7.96
CA ILE A 278 29.14 -32.69 9.37
C ILE A 278 28.88 -34.15 9.76
N SER A 279 28.02 -34.86 9.03
CA SER A 279 27.72 -36.27 9.28
C SER A 279 28.96 -37.16 9.14
N SER A 280 29.02 -38.23 9.93
CA SER A 280 30.00 -39.32 9.79
C SER A 280 29.46 -40.52 9.01
N ASP A 281 28.21 -40.42 8.54
CA ASP A 281 27.56 -41.42 7.72
C ASP A 281 28.06 -41.33 6.26
N PRO A 282 28.48 -42.43 5.61
CA PRO A 282 28.80 -42.45 4.18
C PRO A 282 27.59 -42.18 3.27
N ALA A 283 26.36 -42.25 3.78
CA ALA A 283 25.14 -41.89 3.06
C ALA A 283 24.17 -41.14 3.98
N PRO A 284 24.48 -39.88 4.37
CA PRO A 284 23.66 -39.16 5.32
C PRO A 284 22.21 -39.00 4.82
N ALA A 285 21.25 -39.28 5.69
CA ALA A 285 19.84 -39.12 5.34
C ALA A 285 19.51 -37.66 4.94
N ASN A 286 18.69 -37.50 3.90
CA ASN A 286 18.28 -36.19 3.34
C ASN A 286 19.44 -35.31 2.82
N CYS A 287 20.52 -35.92 2.37
CA CYS A 287 21.68 -35.23 1.80
C CYS A 287 21.90 -35.61 0.33
N PRO A 288 22.50 -34.71 -0.47
CA PRO A 288 22.57 -34.87 -1.92
C PRO A 288 23.77 -35.70 -2.39
N PHE A 289 24.46 -36.38 -1.47
CA PHE A 289 25.67 -37.14 -1.75
C PHE A 289 25.71 -38.40 -0.90
N SER A 290 26.38 -39.41 -1.43
CA SER A 290 26.67 -40.66 -0.73
C SER A 290 27.88 -41.33 -1.37
N VAL A 291 28.64 -42.08 -0.59
CA VAL A 291 29.59 -43.08 -1.08
C VAL A 291 29.11 -44.47 -0.68
N THR A 292 29.56 -45.49 -1.41
CA THR A 292 29.36 -46.87 -0.96
C THR A 292 30.11 -47.06 0.36
N ALA A 293 29.44 -47.58 1.38
CA ALA A 293 30.04 -47.82 2.68
C ALA A 293 31.29 -48.73 2.52
N PRO A 294 32.49 -48.28 2.89
CA PRO A 294 33.70 -49.09 2.74
C PRO A 294 33.62 -50.34 3.62
N ALA A 295 33.90 -51.52 3.04
CA ALA A 295 33.80 -52.80 3.73
C ALA A 295 34.81 -52.95 4.88
N ASP A 296 35.91 -52.20 4.82
CA ASP A 296 37.01 -52.18 5.78
C ASP A 296 36.92 -51.00 6.78
N LYS A 297 35.83 -50.22 6.75
CA LYS A 297 35.60 -49.11 7.69
C LYS A 297 35.61 -49.65 9.13
N GLY A 298 36.53 -49.12 9.94
CA GLY A 298 36.59 -49.40 11.37
C GLY A 298 35.46 -48.70 12.15
N SER A 299 35.37 -48.99 13.45
CA SER A 299 34.36 -48.39 14.34
C SER A 299 34.59 -46.90 14.65
N ASN A 300 35.69 -46.33 14.18
CA ASN A 300 36.16 -45.00 14.59
C ASN A 300 35.96 -43.95 13.48
N LEU A 301 35.75 -42.70 13.93
CA LEU A 301 35.70 -41.40 13.23
C LEU A 301 35.72 -41.46 11.69
N ALA A 302 34.65 -41.01 11.05
CA ALA A 302 34.64 -40.70 9.63
C ALA A 302 34.06 -39.30 9.43
N ASN A 303 34.54 -38.58 8.42
CA ASN A 303 34.12 -37.20 8.16
C ASN A 303 34.08 -36.92 6.67
N TRP A 304 33.12 -36.10 6.26
CA TRP A 304 33.15 -35.47 4.93
C TRP A 304 34.04 -34.23 4.96
N LYS A 305 34.88 -34.11 3.93
CA LYS A 305 35.74 -32.95 3.67
C LYS A 305 35.37 -32.33 2.33
N LEU A 306 35.29 -31.00 2.33
CA LEU A 306 35.20 -30.23 1.10
C LEU A 306 36.60 -30.07 0.51
N VAL A 307 36.74 -30.33 -0.78
CA VAL A 307 37.99 -30.16 -1.51
C VAL A 307 38.06 -28.73 -2.03
N GLY A 308 39.15 -28.02 -1.70
CA GLY A 308 39.38 -26.61 -2.06
C GLY A 308 39.32 -25.66 -0.86
N GLU A 309 39.51 -24.36 -1.13
CA GLU A 309 39.65 -23.31 -0.09
C GLU A 309 38.32 -22.68 0.38
N ARG A 310 37.18 -23.06 -0.21
CA ARG A 310 35.88 -22.49 0.16
C ARG A 310 35.42 -23.03 1.52
N SER A 311 34.76 -22.18 2.32
CA SER A 311 34.06 -22.69 3.50
C SER A 311 32.78 -23.44 3.09
N ARG A 312 32.32 -24.38 3.94
CA ARG A 312 31.13 -25.21 3.68
C ARG A 312 29.86 -24.38 3.49
N SER A 313 29.74 -23.28 4.22
CA SER A 313 28.58 -22.37 4.16
C SER A 313 28.58 -21.48 2.92
N GLU A 314 29.74 -21.20 2.33
CA GLU A 314 29.89 -20.31 1.16
C GLU A 314 29.78 -21.05 -0.18
N VAL A 315 29.66 -22.37 -0.16
CA VAL A 315 29.64 -23.19 -1.38
C VAL A 315 28.53 -22.75 -2.37
N ALA A 316 27.39 -22.31 -1.84
CA ALA A 316 26.24 -21.85 -2.60
C ALA A 316 26.21 -20.31 -2.78
N ALA A 317 27.14 -19.56 -2.19
CA ALA A 317 27.13 -18.08 -2.22
C ALA A 317 27.33 -17.52 -3.64
N SER A 318 28.04 -18.25 -4.50
CA SER A 318 28.25 -17.87 -5.91
C SER A 318 27.14 -18.37 -6.85
N ALA A 319 26.17 -19.14 -6.35
CA ALA A 319 25.15 -19.73 -7.19
C ALA A 319 24.16 -18.67 -7.67
N ASP A 320 23.77 -18.75 -8.94
CA ASP A 320 22.73 -17.87 -9.47
C ASP A 320 21.34 -18.33 -9.02
N VAL A 321 20.47 -17.34 -8.76
CA VAL A 321 19.05 -17.56 -8.43
C VAL A 321 18.26 -17.01 -9.61
N ALA A 322 17.81 -17.91 -10.50
CA ALA A 322 17.10 -17.50 -11.70
C ALA A 322 15.81 -16.74 -11.36
N ALA A 323 15.50 -15.71 -12.15
CA ALA A 323 14.28 -14.93 -11.98
C ALA A 323 13.03 -15.78 -12.26
N GLY A 324 11.92 -15.47 -11.58
CA GLY A 324 10.62 -16.07 -11.83
C GLY A 324 10.46 -17.53 -11.35
N GLN A 325 11.40 -18.05 -10.56
CA GLN A 325 11.19 -19.32 -9.86
C GLN A 325 10.06 -19.20 -8.81
N PRO A 326 9.29 -20.27 -8.56
CA PRO A 326 8.24 -20.27 -7.54
C PRO A 326 8.86 -20.11 -6.14
N LEU A 327 8.13 -19.44 -5.23
CA LEU A 327 8.60 -19.23 -3.86
C LEU A 327 8.62 -20.54 -3.07
N THR A 328 7.74 -21.47 -3.41
CA THR A 328 7.66 -22.81 -2.80
C THR A 328 8.86 -23.69 -3.13
N ALA A 329 9.62 -23.38 -4.20
CA ALA A 329 10.75 -24.18 -4.64
C ALA A 329 11.81 -23.33 -5.38
N THR A 330 12.37 -22.31 -4.71
CA THR A 330 13.45 -21.52 -5.29
C THR A 330 14.76 -22.29 -5.19
N CYS A 331 15.35 -22.63 -6.34
CA CYS A 331 16.51 -23.49 -6.46
C CYS A 331 17.77 -22.72 -6.85
N VAL A 332 18.89 -23.15 -6.26
CA VAL A 332 20.24 -22.80 -6.69
C VAL A 332 21.02 -24.04 -7.06
N THR A 333 21.93 -23.89 -8.01
CA THR A 333 22.84 -24.96 -8.43
C THR A 333 24.28 -24.51 -8.24
N PHE A 334 25.09 -25.36 -7.62
CA PHE A 334 26.50 -25.08 -7.35
C PHE A 334 27.34 -26.33 -7.52
N GLU A 335 28.65 -26.13 -7.64
CA GLU A 335 29.63 -27.20 -7.75
C GLU A 335 30.46 -27.29 -6.47
N ALA A 336 30.69 -28.52 -6.02
CA ALA A 336 31.52 -28.83 -4.87
C ALA A 336 32.11 -30.23 -5.03
N GLN A 337 33.33 -30.45 -4.55
CA GLN A 337 33.93 -31.78 -4.56
C GLN A 337 34.12 -32.24 -3.12
N LEU A 338 33.68 -33.47 -2.82
CA LEU A 338 33.67 -34.02 -1.46
C LEU A 338 34.52 -35.28 -1.39
N ASP A 339 35.27 -35.37 -0.29
CA ASP A 339 36.06 -36.51 0.10
C ASP A 339 35.52 -37.07 1.42
N TYR A 340 35.23 -38.37 1.44
CA TYR A 340 34.86 -39.09 2.66
C TYR A 340 36.11 -39.75 3.23
N GLU A 341 36.62 -39.19 4.33
CA GLU A 341 37.77 -39.74 5.05
C GLU A 341 37.28 -40.64 6.18
N TYR A 342 37.84 -41.84 6.27
CA TYR A 342 37.52 -42.83 7.28
C TYR A 342 38.77 -43.58 7.72
N TYR A 343 38.74 -44.14 8.92
CA TYR A 343 39.79 -45.03 9.41
C TYR A 343 39.38 -46.49 9.24
N THR A 344 40.34 -47.31 8.82
CA THR A 344 40.21 -48.77 8.76
C THR A 344 40.40 -49.40 10.14
N ALA A 345 40.18 -50.71 10.26
CA ALA A 345 40.33 -51.44 11.53
C ALA A 345 41.77 -51.40 12.11
N ASP A 346 42.79 -51.23 11.26
CA ASP A 346 44.20 -51.03 11.61
C ASP A 346 44.59 -49.55 11.79
N TYR A 347 43.59 -48.65 11.89
CA TYR A 347 43.76 -47.21 12.09
C TYR A 347 44.47 -46.47 10.94
N SER A 348 44.56 -47.07 9.74
CA SER A 348 45.00 -46.34 8.55
C SER A 348 43.91 -45.39 8.07
N SER A 349 44.26 -44.15 7.70
CA SER A 349 43.29 -43.22 7.09
C SER A 349 43.16 -43.52 5.60
N ARG A 350 41.93 -43.53 5.10
CA ARG A 350 41.58 -43.69 3.69
C ARG A 350 40.55 -42.66 3.28
N THR A 351 40.57 -42.32 2.00
CA THR A 351 39.64 -41.35 1.41
C THR A 351 38.93 -41.94 0.22
N VAL A 352 37.60 -41.78 0.16
CA VAL A 352 36.78 -42.05 -1.02
C VAL A 352 36.18 -40.76 -1.52
N ARG A 353 36.35 -40.46 -2.80
CA ARG A 353 35.75 -39.29 -3.42
C ARG A 353 34.27 -39.54 -3.72
N ALA A 354 33.41 -38.57 -3.39
CA ALA A 354 32.03 -38.61 -3.82
C ALA A 354 31.95 -38.50 -5.36
N PRO A 355 31.10 -39.31 -6.02
CA PRO A 355 30.93 -39.22 -7.47
C PRO A 355 30.16 -37.96 -7.90
N GLN A 356 29.32 -37.39 -7.02
CA GLN A 356 28.58 -36.15 -7.29
C GLN A 356 29.47 -34.93 -7.07
N SER A 357 29.53 -34.03 -8.05
CA SER A 357 30.23 -32.75 -7.96
C SER A 357 29.36 -31.52 -8.22
N LYS A 358 28.10 -31.73 -8.60
CA LYS A 358 27.12 -30.68 -8.90
C LYS A 358 25.87 -30.94 -8.08
N PHE A 359 25.39 -29.92 -7.40
CA PHE A 359 24.29 -30.03 -6.45
C PHE A 359 23.23 -28.99 -6.75
N THR A 360 21.97 -29.38 -6.68
CA THR A 360 20.84 -28.46 -6.79
C THR A 360 19.98 -28.57 -5.53
N GLY A 361 19.96 -27.49 -4.75
CA GLY A 361 19.14 -27.36 -3.56
C GLY A 361 18.03 -26.35 -3.78
N CYS A 362 16.80 -26.69 -3.38
CA CYS A 362 15.63 -25.84 -3.51
C CYS A 362 15.07 -25.49 -2.12
N ALA A 363 15.01 -24.19 -1.84
CA ALA A 363 14.46 -23.65 -0.60
C ALA A 363 12.97 -23.31 -0.77
N ASP A 364 12.16 -23.74 0.20
CA ASP A 364 10.76 -23.33 0.33
C ASP A 364 10.65 -22.07 1.20
N LEU A 365 10.48 -20.93 0.53
CA LEU A 365 10.43 -19.60 1.15
C LEU A 365 9.06 -19.28 1.77
N THR A 366 8.05 -20.15 1.59
CA THR A 366 6.70 -19.97 2.14
C THR A 366 6.56 -20.53 3.55
N GLN A 367 7.58 -21.21 4.07
CA GLN A 367 7.53 -21.73 5.43
C GLN A 367 7.83 -20.63 6.44
N SER A 368 6.97 -20.46 7.44
CA SER A 368 7.11 -19.48 8.53
C SER A 368 8.28 -19.77 9.49
N ARG A 369 9.22 -20.62 9.09
CA ARG A 369 10.36 -21.04 9.90
C ARG A 369 11.48 -20.01 9.77
N SER A 370 12.23 -19.82 10.85
CA SER A 370 13.46 -19.01 10.83
C SER A 370 14.51 -19.53 9.83
N THR A 371 14.36 -20.76 9.35
CA THR A 371 15.17 -21.33 8.28
C THR A 371 14.27 -22.10 7.29
N PRO A 372 14.23 -21.71 6.01
CA PRO A 372 13.55 -22.45 4.96
C PRO A 372 13.99 -23.92 4.91
N THR A 373 13.05 -24.83 4.60
CA THR A 373 13.40 -26.23 4.34
C THR A 373 14.04 -26.35 2.97
N VAL A 374 15.09 -27.18 2.87
CA VAL A 374 15.80 -27.45 1.62
C VAL A 374 15.46 -28.85 1.13
N THR A 375 15.09 -28.96 -0.14
CA THR A 375 14.96 -30.22 -0.87
C THR A 375 16.09 -30.33 -1.88
N TRP A 376 16.66 -31.52 -2.01
CA TRP A 376 17.75 -31.79 -2.95
C TRP A 376 17.20 -32.44 -4.21
N LYS A 377 17.64 -31.96 -5.38
CA LYS A 377 17.36 -32.59 -6.67
C LYS A 377 18.55 -33.48 -7.05
N SER A 378 18.24 -34.70 -7.51
CA SER A 378 19.19 -35.71 -8.00
C SER A 378 19.71 -35.40 -9.39
#